data_AF-A0A4Q4X3H2-F1
#
_entry.id   AF-A0A4Q4X3H2-F1
#
_cell.length_a   1.000
_cell.length_b   1.000
_cell.length_c   1.000
_cell.angle_alpha   90.00
_cell.angle_beta   90.00
_cell.angle_gamma   90.00
#
_symmetry.space_group_name_H-M   'P 1'
#
loop_
_entity.id
_entity.type
_entity.pdbx_description
1 polymer ?
#
loop_
_entity_poly.entity_id
_entity_poly.type
_entity_poly.pdbx_seq_one_letter_code
_entity_poly.pdbx_strand_id
1 'polypeptide(L)'
;MASISIREHIRWLPGPPEENTSTIVLTSPGRRFVDIRILLQPGGARAQVSSPDGGASAKTTTTGKVVDQSPPTATLSPSDVDWAFAGYSRSSEPREDGSRHAAWLHVVDSRTPDHPERAVIDEADVYHYGDGDDDGRSRAIERGRMPHPETGVVTDYEELWVDVEPQAAAPSLAEKARCVVLELGGDDGAAGTRGMVVCLGRRCQGVVRAGAEFALEQWVWAEQGGWRRENRLGELWLPCAEAFEGNALEIGGKVERDGLAWTVVELGERALSVKGATRGTKVENNETGCRDRLLERGLIQETDVGPLALKLILHVPVDGALELKLEPRDTGLKLASGEEFPWKLERTSTLQSFPALDETNL
;
A
#
# COMPACT_ATOMS: atom_id res chain seq x y z
N MET A 1 -5.86 5.81 -1.42
CA MET A 1 -5.77 6.11 0.04
C MET A 1 -4.87 5.07 0.66
N ALA A 2 -4.04 5.45 1.63
CA ALA A 2 -3.24 4.52 2.41
C ALA A 2 -4.11 3.78 3.44
N SER A 3 -3.81 2.52 3.72
CA SER A 3 -4.49 1.72 4.76
C SER A 3 -3.53 0.76 5.46
N ILE A 4 -3.85 0.49 6.74
CA ILE A 4 -3.31 -0.64 7.49
C ILE A 4 -4.50 -1.56 7.74
N SER A 5 -4.54 -2.71 7.10
CA SER A 5 -5.66 -3.64 7.19
C SER A 5 -5.22 -4.89 7.95
N ILE A 6 -5.98 -5.27 8.97
CA ILE A 6 -5.72 -6.45 9.82
C ILE A 6 -6.84 -7.44 9.58
N ARG A 7 -6.50 -8.70 9.27
CA ARG A 7 -7.51 -9.73 9.09
C ARG A 7 -8.06 -10.17 10.45
N GLU A 8 -9.36 -10.04 10.63
CA GLU A 8 -10.06 -10.49 11.82
C GLU A 8 -10.26 -12.01 11.77
N HIS A 9 -10.72 -12.52 10.61
CA HIS A 9 -10.87 -13.93 10.30
C HIS A 9 -10.99 -14.19 8.79
N ILE A 10 -10.76 -15.44 8.39
CA ILE A 10 -11.15 -16.02 7.11
C ILE A 10 -12.16 -17.14 7.36
N ARG A 11 -13.10 -17.36 6.42
CA ARG A 11 -13.91 -18.58 6.39
C ARG A 11 -13.97 -19.16 4.98
N TRP A 12 -13.79 -20.46 4.90
CA TRP A 12 -14.01 -21.24 3.70
C TRP A 12 -15.44 -21.77 3.71
N LEU A 13 -16.29 -21.36 2.77
CA LEU A 13 -17.71 -21.64 2.85
C LEU A 13 -18.03 -23.12 2.58
N PRO A 14 -18.97 -23.74 3.34
CA PRO A 14 -19.82 -23.16 4.40
C PRO A 14 -19.24 -23.28 5.82
N GLY A 15 -17.93 -23.51 5.96
CA GLY A 15 -17.25 -23.66 7.24
C GLY A 15 -17.30 -22.41 8.13
N PRO A 16 -17.02 -22.58 9.44
CA PRO A 16 -17.00 -21.48 10.40
C PRO A 16 -15.81 -20.53 10.14
N PRO A 17 -15.87 -19.27 10.61
CA PRO A 17 -14.72 -18.37 10.60
C PRO A 17 -13.63 -18.81 11.56
N GLU A 18 -12.39 -18.65 11.12
CA GLU A 18 -11.18 -18.92 11.86
C GLU A 18 -10.10 -17.88 11.54
N GLU A 19 -9.16 -17.68 12.47
CA GLU A 19 -7.97 -16.87 12.21
C GLU A 19 -6.76 -17.56 12.83
N ASN A 20 -6.02 -18.28 11.98
CA ASN A 20 -4.81 -18.99 12.36
C ASN A 20 -3.54 -18.16 12.10
N THR A 21 -3.66 -16.90 11.69
CA THR A 21 -2.52 -16.02 11.40
C THR A 21 -2.60 -14.67 12.10
N SER A 22 -1.44 -14.04 12.29
CA SER A 22 -1.31 -12.60 12.42
C SER A 22 -1.12 -12.01 11.03
N THR A 23 -2.23 -11.72 10.34
CA THR A 23 -2.21 -11.13 8.99
C THR A 23 -2.32 -9.61 9.06
N ILE A 24 -1.38 -8.93 8.41
CA ILE A 24 -1.34 -7.47 8.31
C ILE A 24 -0.95 -7.07 6.88
N VAL A 25 -1.77 -6.20 6.29
CA VAL A 25 -1.51 -5.59 4.99
C VAL A 25 -1.24 -4.10 5.18
N LEU A 26 -0.11 -3.64 4.66
CA LEU A 26 0.15 -2.20 4.49
C LEU A 26 -0.07 -1.84 3.04
N THR A 27 -0.94 -0.87 2.76
CA THR A 27 -1.15 -0.34 1.40
C THR A 27 -0.84 1.16 1.37
N SER A 28 0.05 1.57 0.47
CA SER A 28 0.44 2.97 0.28
C SER A 28 -0.63 3.76 -0.50
N PRO A 29 -0.61 5.11 -0.45
CA PRO A 29 -1.41 5.95 -1.34
C PRO A 29 -1.28 5.58 -2.82
N GLY A 30 -0.06 5.29 -3.28
CA GLY A 30 0.29 4.83 -4.62
C GLY A 30 -0.10 3.37 -4.94
N ARG A 31 -0.92 2.74 -4.09
CA ARG A 31 -1.45 1.37 -4.28
C ARG A 31 -0.39 0.27 -4.29
N ARG A 32 0.77 0.51 -3.68
CA ARG A 32 1.76 -0.53 -3.39
C ARG A 32 1.39 -1.19 -2.07
N PHE A 33 1.48 -2.50 -2.00
CA PHE A 33 1.11 -3.23 -0.80
C PHE A 33 2.12 -4.30 -0.41
N VAL A 34 2.18 -4.57 0.89
CA VAL A 34 2.88 -5.71 1.47
C VAL A 34 1.90 -6.43 2.41
N ASP A 35 1.59 -7.69 2.10
CA ASP A 35 0.76 -8.61 2.88
C ASP A 35 1.66 -9.67 3.52
N ILE A 36 1.65 -9.77 4.84
CA ILE A 36 2.40 -10.78 5.58
C ILE A 36 1.47 -11.50 6.56
N ARG A 37 1.44 -12.83 6.45
CA ARG A 37 0.59 -13.76 7.20
C ARG A 37 1.46 -14.72 8.00
N ILE A 38 1.68 -14.42 9.27
CA ILE A 38 2.47 -15.28 10.17
C ILE A 38 1.54 -16.23 10.92
N LEU A 39 1.83 -17.53 10.95
CA LEU A 39 1.02 -18.50 11.67
C LEU A 39 1.05 -18.24 13.19
N LEU A 40 -0.13 -18.26 13.81
CA LEU A 40 -0.27 -18.21 15.26
C LEU A 40 0.05 -19.59 15.85
N GLN A 41 0.85 -19.61 16.92
CA GLN A 41 1.11 -20.86 17.62
C GLN A 41 -0.19 -21.43 18.23
N PRO A 42 -0.44 -22.75 18.14
CA PRO A 42 -1.59 -23.37 18.77
C PRO A 42 -1.61 -23.07 20.27
N GLY A 43 -2.62 -22.32 20.74
CA GLY A 43 -2.77 -21.89 22.13
C GLY A 43 -2.31 -20.46 22.46
N GLY A 44 -1.79 -19.71 21.48
CA GLY A 44 -1.56 -18.28 21.60
C GLY A 44 -2.88 -17.51 21.54
N ALA A 45 -3.53 -17.32 22.69
CA ALA A 45 -4.66 -16.40 22.78
C ALA A 45 -4.22 -15.02 22.26
N ARG A 46 -5.00 -14.42 21.34
CA ARG A 46 -4.89 -12.99 21.03
C ARG A 46 -4.83 -12.26 22.37
N ALA A 47 -3.81 -11.42 22.58
CA ALA A 47 -3.88 -10.42 23.63
C ALA A 47 -5.10 -9.55 23.31
N GLN A 48 -6.22 -9.86 23.96
CA GLN A 48 -7.42 -9.04 23.97
C GLN A 48 -6.97 -7.64 24.39
N VAL A 49 -7.12 -6.66 23.48
CA VAL A 49 -6.95 -5.25 23.82
C VAL A 49 -7.96 -4.98 24.93
N SER A 50 -7.47 -4.99 26.17
CA SER A 50 -8.30 -4.80 27.34
C SER A 50 -8.60 -3.32 27.41
N SER A 51 -9.85 -2.95 27.17
CA SER A 51 -10.39 -1.65 27.57
C SER A 51 -10.17 -1.47 29.08
N PRO A 52 -9.81 -0.27 29.54
CA PRO A 52 -9.45 -0.04 30.93
C PRO A 52 -10.73 0.21 31.73
N ASP A 53 -11.31 -0.83 32.33
CA ASP A 53 -12.21 -0.65 33.47
C ASP A 53 -12.36 -1.96 34.27
N GLY A 54 -12.17 -1.87 35.58
CA GLY A 54 -12.73 -2.84 36.53
C GLY A 54 -11.76 -3.75 37.29
N GLY A 55 -11.06 -3.19 38.27
CA GLY A 55 -11.02 -3.69 39.65
C GLY A 55 -10.85 -5.18 39.99
N ALA A 56 -9.69 -5.45 40.61
CA ALA A 56 -9.47 -6.28 41.81
C ALA A 56 -9.12 -7.79 41.68
N SER A 57 -7.83 -8.01 41.95
CA SER A 57 -7.29 -8.88 43.02
C SER A 57 -7.13 -10.39 42.79
N ALA A 58 -5.88 -10.79 42.50
CA ALA A 58 -5.25 -11.92 43.18
C ALA A 58 -3.74 -11.69 43.34
N LYS A 59 -3.29 -11.59 44.59
CA LYS A 59 -1.88 -11.54 45.01
C LYS A 59 -1.17 -12.84 44.64
N THR A 60 0.02 -12.75 44.06
CA THR A 60 1.08 -13.73 44.30
C THR A 60 2.43 -13.02 44.32
N THR A 61 3.09 -13.11 45.47
CA THR A 61 4.43 -12.58 45.74
C THR A 61 5.46 -13.51 45.12
N THR A 62 6.37 -13.00 44.29
CA THR A 62 7.70 -13.60 44.11
C THR A 62 8.73 -12.52 43.81
N THR A 63 9.69 -12.41 44.71
CA THR A 63 10.93 -11.62 44.62
C THR A 63 11.85 -12.17 43.53
N GLY A 64 12.20 -11.35 42.54
CA GLY A 64 13.17 -11.72 41.51
C GLY A 64 13.54 -10.57 40.58
N LYS A 65 14.75 -10.03 40.77
CA LYS A 65 15.64 -9.35 39.81
C LYS A 65 14.98 -8.79 38.53
N VAL A 66 14.86 -7.45 38.45
CA VAL A 66 14.52 -6.72 37.22
C VAL A 66 15.67 -6.90 36.22
N VAL A 67 15.45 -7.76 35.23
CA VAL A 67 16.20 -7.78 33.98
C VAL A 67 15.33 -7.04 32.98
N ASP A 68 15.91 -6.05 32.31
CA ASP A 68 15.32 -5.33 31.19
C ASP A 68 14.89 -6.33 30.11
N GLN A 69 13.59 -6.61 30.03
CA GLN A 69 12.99 -7.55 29.09
C GLN A 69 12.18 -6.78 28.06
N SER A 70 12.89 -6.18 27.10
CA SER A 70 12.31 -6.01 25.78
C SER A 70 12.06 -7.41 25.20
N PRO A 71 10.84 -7.76 24.73
CA PRO A 71 10.58 -9.09 24.20
C PRO A 71 11.49 -9.35 22.99
N PRO A 72 12.14 -10.53 22.89
CA PRO A 72 13.06 -10.84 21.81
C PRO A 72 12.34 -10.82 20.45
N THR A 73 13.01 -10.35 19.41
CA THR A 73 12.55 -10.49 18.02
C THR A 73 12.31 -11.96 17.71
N ALA A 74 11.13 -12.30 17.19
CA ALA A 74 10.85 -13.64 16.73
C ALA A 74 11.64 -13.90 15.44
N THR A 75 12.62 -14.80 15.51
CA THR A 75 13.28 -15.33 14.31
C THR A 75 12.40 -16.46 13.79
N LEU A 76 11.81 -16.27 12.62
CA LEU A 76 10.90 -17.22 12.01
C LEU A 76 11.67 -18.27 11.21
N SER A 77 11.09 -19.46 11.12
CA SER A 77 11.41 -20.46 10.13
C SER A 77 10.45 -20.35 8.93
N PRO A 78 10.79 -20.91 7.76
CA PRO A 78 9.88 -20.89 6.60
C PRO A 78 8.49 -21.49 6.90
N SER A 79 8.40 -22.47 7.80
CA SER A 79 7.13 -23.10 8.20
C SER A 79 6.25 -22.22 9.09
N ASP A 80 6.76 -21.11 9.62
CA ASP A 80 5.97 -20.16 10.43
C ASP A 80 5.23 -19.12 9.56
N VAL A 81 5.53 -19.06 8.26
CA VAL A 81 4.92 -18.12 7.31
C VAL A 81 3.86 -18.86 6.50
N ASP A 82 2.59 -18.48 6.67
CA ASP A 82 1.51 -19.01 5.83
C ASP A 82 1.68 -18.48 4.40
N TRP A 83 1.78 -17.16 4.27
CA TRP A 83 1.98 -16.46 3.01
C TRP A 83 2.59 -15.08 3.26
N ALA A 84 3.47 -14.63 2.37
CA ALA A 84 3.97 -13.27 2.37
C ALA A 84 4.21 -12.82 0.94
N PHE A 85 3.64 -11.69 0.55
CA PHE A 85 3.69 -11.21 -0.82
C PHE A 85 3.51 -9.69 -0.89
N ALA A 86 3.89 -9.12 -2.01
CA ALA A 86 3.81 -7.69 -2.25
C ALA A 86 3.58 -7.38 -3.72
N GLY A 87 3.05 -6.19 -3.97
CA GLY A 87 2.90 -5.66 -5.31
C GLY A 87 1.90 -4.53 -5.40
N TYR A 88 1.03 -4.58 -6.41
CA TYR A 88 0.16 -3.45 -6.76
C TYR A 88 -1.31 -3.84 -6.63
N SER A 89 -2.10 -2.99 -5.98
CA SER A 89 -3.54 -3.16 -5.89
C SER A 89 -4.28 -2.23 -6.84
N ARG A 90 -5.43 -2.70 -7.32
CA ARG A 90 -6.44 -1.87 -8.01
C ARG A 90 -7.81 -2.15 -7.44
N SER A 91 -8.69 -1.17 -7.54
CA SER A 91 -10.08 -1.31 -7.16
C SER A 91 -10.94 -0.56 -8.15
N SER A 92 -12.07 -1.15 -8.54
CA SER A 92 -13.09 -0.49 -9.34
C SER A 92 -13.78 0.62 -8.56
N GLU A 93 -14.55 1.44 -9.27
CA GLU A 93 -15.62 2.22 -8.65
C GLU A 93 -16.64 1.30 -7.98
N PRO A 94 -17.38 1.79 -6.96
CA PRO A 94 -18.45 1.02 -6.35
C PRO A 94 -19.48 0.58 -7.38
N ARG A 95 -19.87 -0.69 -7.32
CA ARG A 95 -20.99 -1.28 -8.06
C ARG A 95 -22.32 -0.91 -7.37
N GLU A 96 -23.44 -1.25 -8.02
CA GLU A 96 -24.78 -0.95 -7.50
C GLU A 96 -25.06 -1.56 -6.11
N ASP A 97 -24.47 -2.72 -5.82
CA ASP A 97 -24.56 -3.41 -4.52
C ASP A 97 -23.62 -2.83 -3.45
N GLY A 98 -22.90 -1.75 -3.77
CA GLY A 98 -21.91 -1.11 -2.90
C GLY A 98 -20.56 -1.83 -2.84
N SER A 99 -20.39 -2.96 -3.53
CA SER A 99 -19.11 -3.66 -3.61
C SER A 99 -18.14 -2.95 -4.54
N ARG A 100 -16.85 -3.21 -4.36
CA ARG A 100 -15.80 -2.86 -5.30
C ARG A 100 -15.10 -4.13 -5.74
N HIS A 101 -14.84 -4.24 -7.04
CA HIS A 101 -13.96 -5.28 -7.53
C HIS A 101 -12.51 -4.88 -7.27
N ALA A 102 -11.75 -5.72 -6.58
CA ALA A 102 -10.35 -5.49 -6.28
C ALA A 102 -9.49 -6.57 -6.93
N ALA A 103 -8.29 -6.17 -7.34
CA ALA A 103 -7.28 -7.09 -7.83
C ALA A 103 -5.90 -6.71 -7.29
N TRP A 104 -5.09 -7.73 -7.00
CA TRP A 104 -3.76 -7.61 -6.44
C TRP A 104 -2.77 -8.33 -7.34
N LEU A 105 -1.90 -7.55 -7.99
CA LEU A 105 -0.78 -8.05 -8.77
C LEU A 105 0.39 -8.33 -7.85
N HIS A 106 0.81 -9.59 -7.75
CA HIS A 106 1.95 -9.99 -6.92
C HIS A 106 3.24 -9.89 -7.75
N VAL A 107 4.17 -9.06 -7.28
CA VAL A 107 5.51 -8.93 -7.87
C VAL A 107 6.58 -9.61 -7.02
N VAL A 108 6.27 -9.91 -5.76
CA VAL A 108 7.06 -10.75 -4.86
C VAL A 108 6.10 -11.70 -4.15
N ASP A 109 6.41 -12.99 -4.11
CA ASP A 109 5.55 -14.01 -3.50
C ASP A 109 6.40 -15.10 -2.83
N SER A 110 6.07 -15.46 -1.58
CA SER A 110 6.76 -16.52 -0.84
C SER A 110 6.45 -17.93 -1.38
N ARG A 111 5.24 -18.13 -1.91
CA ARG A 111 4.76 -19.42 -2.44
C ARG A 111 5.13 -19.62 -3.92
N THR A 112 5.27 -18.53 -4.67
CA THR A 112 5.58 -18.58 -6.10
C THR A 112 7.05 -18.22 -6.35
N PRO A 113 7.85 -19.12 -6.97
CA PRO A 113 9.22 -18.80 -7.37
C PRO A 113 9.27 -17.65 -8.36
N ASP A 114 10.38 -16.90 -8.35
CA ASP A 114 10.61 -15.80 -9.30
C ASP A 114 10.64 -16.36 -10.73
N HIS A 115 9.56 -16.13 -11.46
CA HIS A 115 9.45 -16.41 -12.88
C HIS A 115 9.09 -15.12 -13.62
N PRO A 116 9.94 -14.62 -14.53
CA PRO A 116 9.75 -13.32 -15.18
C PRO A 116 8.48 -13.22 -16.01
N GLU A 117 7.87 -14.35 -16.37
CA GLU A 117 6.63 -14.42 -17.15
C GLU A 117 5.38 -14.62 -16.29
N ARG A 118 5.51 -14.75 -14.96
CA ARG A 118 4.43 -15.24 -14.10
C ARG A 118 4.12 -14.26 -12.96
N ALA A 119 3.49 -13.16 -13.32
CA ALA A 119 2.72 -12.36 -12.37
C ALA A 119 1.52 -13.18 -11.87
N VAL A 120 1.36 -13.27 -10.54
CA VAL A 120 0.13 -13.81 -9.93
C VAL A 120 -0.83 -12.65 -9.73
N ILE A 121 -2.10 -12.85 -10.09
CA ILE A 121 -3.15 -11.86 -9.87
C ILE A 121 -4.26 -12.55 -9.07
N ASP A 122 -4.50 -12.02 -7.88
CA ASP A 122 -5.65 -12.39 -7.05
C ASP A 122 -6.75 -11.35 -7.25
N GLU A 123 -8.01 -11.79 -7.26
CA GLU A 123 -9.17 -10.91 -7.45
C GLU A 123 -10.31 -11.29 -6.48
N ALA A 124 -10.99 -10.28 -5.97
CA ALA A 124 -12.11 -10.44 -5.05
C ALA A 124 -13.08 -9.26 -5.13
N ASP A 125 -14.30 -9.47 -4.64
CA ASP A 125 -15.27 -8.40 -4.44
C ASP A 125 -15.28 -7.98 -2.97
N VAL A 126 -15.07 -6.68 -2.72
CA VAL A 126 -14.92 -6.09 -1.39
C VAL A 126 -16.16 -5.26 -1.06
N TYR A 127 -16.82 -5.59 0.04
CA TYR A 127 -18.02 -4.92 0.54
C TYR A 127 -17.69 -4.16 1.82
N HIS A 128 -18.25 -2.96 1.99
CA HIS A 128 -18.24 -2.30 3.29
C HIS A 128 -19.05 -3.12 4.30
N TYR A 129 -18.45 -3.43 5.44
CA TYR A 129 -19.08 -4.21 6.49
C TYR A 129 -19.65 -3.27 7.57
N GLY A 130 -20.99 -3.21 7.66
CA GLY A 130 -21.72 -2.20 8.43
C GLY A 130 -22.38 -2.67 9.73
N ASP A 131 -22.07 -3.88 10.23
CA ASP A 131 -22.78 -4.40 11.39
C ASP A 131 -22.29 -3.82 12.74
N GLY A 132 -23.19 -3.06 13.37
CA GLY A 132 -23.63 -3.24 14.77
C GLY A 132 -22.73 -2.80 15.93
N ASP A 133 -21.42 -3.00 15.85
CA ASP A 133 -20.50 -2.63 16.92
C ASP A 133 -19.86 -1.26 16.63
N ASP A 134 -20.35 -0.23 17.32
CA ASP A 134 -19.80 1.13 17.28
C ASP A 134 -18.50 1.22 18.09
N ASP A 135 -17.51 0.41 17.71
CA ASP A 135 -16.13 0.56 18.19
C ASP A 135 -15.33 1.58 17.38
N GLY A 136 -16.00 2.27 16.44
CA GLY A 136 -15.44 3.31 15.60
C GLY A 136 -14.46 2.83 14.52
N ARG A 137 -14.30 1.51 14.33
CA ARG A 137 -13.39 0.93 13.33
C ARG A 137 -14.10 0.62 12.02
N SER A 138 -13.46 0.94 10.89
CA SER A 138 -13.94 0.59 9.56
C SER A 138 -13.66 -0.88 9.28
N ARG A 139 -14.66 -1.59 8.75
CA ARG A 139 -14.55 -3.00 8.36
C ARG A 139 -14.93 -3.20 6.90
N ALA A 140 -14.31 -4.19 6.28
CA ALA A 140 -14.62 -4.64 4.93
C ALA A 140 -14.67 -6.17 4.90
N ILE A 141 -15.63 -6.72 4.17
CA ILE A 141 -15.69 -8.15 3.88
C ILE A 141 -15.28 -8.37 2.43
N GLU A 142 -14.20 -9.11 2.25
CA GLU A 142 -13.70 -9.55 0.96
C GLU A 142 -14.30 -10.92 0.64
N ARG A 143 -14.75 -11.11 -0.60
CA ARG A 143 -15.29 -12.37 -1.10
C ARG A 143 -14.58 -12.78 -2.37
N GLY A 144 -14.07 -14.00 -2.39
CA GLY A 144 -13.38 -14.54 -3.54
C GLY A 144 -13.52 -16.04 -3.63
N ARG A 145 -12.77 -16.62 -4.57
CA ARG A 145 -12.76 -18.06 -4.81
C ARG A 145 -11.35 -18.49 -5.18
N MET A 146 -10.78 -19.41 -4.40
CA MET A 146 -9.42 -19.94 -4.66
C MET A 146 -9.29 -21.38 -4.17
N PRO A 147 -8.25 -22.14 -4.57
CA PRO A 147 -8.00 -23.47 -4.02
C PRO A 147 -7.86 -23.43 -2.49
N HIS A 148 -8.65 -24.24 -1.79
CA HIS A 148 -8.54 -24.39 -0.35
C HIS A 148 -7.18 -25.00 0.01
N PRO A 149 -6.43 -24.46 0.98
CA PRO A 149 -5.05 -24.86 1.25
C PRO A 149 -4.93 -26.35 1.62
N GLU A 150 -5.89 -26.90 2.38
CA GLU A 150 -5.84 -28.32 2.78
C GLU A 150 -6.34 -29.30 1.71
N THR A 151 -7.34 -28.93 0.91
CA THR A 151 -8.02 -29.87 0.00
C THR A 151 -7.61 -29.69 -1.46
N GLY A 152 -7.03 -28.54 -1.81
CA GLY A 152 -6.74 -28.13 -3.19
C GLY A 152 -7.98 -27.84 -4.04
N VAL A 153 -9.18 -27.96 -3.46
CA VAL A 153 -10.45 -27.75 -4.18
C VAL A 153 -10.77 -26.26 -4.20
N VAL A 154 -11.07 -25.73 -5.38
CA VAL A 154 -11.53 -24.34 -5.55
C VAL A 154 -12.81 -24.12 -4.75
N THR A 155 -12.73 -23.24 -3.76
CA THR A 155 -13.75 -23.03 -2.73
C THR A 155 -13.98 -21.53 -2.56
N ASP A 156 -15.23 -21.14 -2.32
CA ASP A 156 -15.57 -19.75 -1.99
C ASP A 156 -15.05 -19.41 -0.59
N TYR A 157 -14.46 -18.23 -0.45
CA TYR A 157 -13.96 -17.73 0.82
C TYR A 157 -14.54 -16.36 1.14
N GLU A 158 -14.55 -16.03 2.43
CA GLU A 158 -14.73 -14.66 2.89
C GLU A 158 -13.65 -14.29 3.90
N GLU A 159 -13.05 -13.11 3.74
CA GLU A 159 -12.10 -12.53 4.70
C GLU A 159 -12.71 -11.26 5.29
N LEU A 160 -12.76 -11.16 6.62
CA LEU A 160 -13.16 -9.93 7.32
C LEU A 160 -11.91 -9.14 7.69
N TRP A 161 -11.85 -7.91 7.22
CA TRP A 161 -10.75 -6.98 7.40
C TRP A 161 -11.17 -5.80 8.27
N VAL A 162 -10.28 -5.38 9.18
CA VAL A 162 -10.41 -4.15 9.96
C VAL A 162 -9.33 -3.18 9.52
N ASP A 163 -9.75 -1.97 9.17
CA ASP A 163 -8.83 -0.88 8.88
C ASP A 163 -8.44 -0.13 10.15
N VAL A 164 -7.14 0.12 10.27
CA VAL A 164 -6.54 0.93 11.32
C VAL A 164 -5.96 2.18 10.68
N GLU A 165 -6.32 3.34 11.20
CA GLU A 165 -5.76 4.61 10.73
C GLU A 165 -4.27 4.70 11.06
N PRO A 166 -3.40 5.05 10.08
CA PRO A 166 -1.99 5.26 10.32
C PRO A 166 -1.74 6.36 11.36
N GLN A 167 -0.96 6.04 12.39
CA GLN A 167 -0.55 7.00 13.41
C GLN A 167 0.91 7.41 13.22
N ALA A 168 1.26 8.62 13.66
CA ALA A 168 2.64 9.10 13.61
C ALA A 168 3.54 8.35 14.62
N ALA A 169 4.75 7.95 14.21
CA ALA A 169 5.80 7.51 15.12
C ALA A 169 6.48 8.75 15.75
N ALA A 170 6.82 8.70 17.03
CA ALA A 170 7.52 9.81 17.68
C ALA A 170 9.04 9.81 17.31
N PRO A 171 9.72 10.95 17.29
CA PRO A 171 9.21 12.31 17.40
C PRO A 171 8.84 12.86 16.01
N SER A 172 7.66 12.52 15.48
CA SER A 172 7.13 13.21 14.31
C SER A 172 6.80 14.66 14.66
N LEU A 173 7.64 15.60 14.24
CA LEU A 173 7.49 17.05 14.48
C LEU A 173 6.14 17.61 13.98
N ALA A 174 5.54 16.98 12.97
CA ALA A 174 4.29 17.43 12.36
C ALA A 174 3.06 16.62 12.82
N GLU A 175 3.21 15.67 13.75
CA GLU A 175 2.18 14.66 14.08
C GLU A 175 1.59 13.97 12.83
N LYS A 176 2.38 13.84 11.75
CA LYS A 176 1.93 13.24 10.49
C LYS A 176 2.37 11.79 10.40
N ALA A 177 1.48 10.93 9.94
CA ALA A 177 1.85 9.56 9.60
C ALA A 177 2.74 9.58 8.36
N ARG A 178 4.00 9.19 8.52
CA ARG A 178 4.96 9.02 7.43
C ARG A 178 4.54 7.87 6.51
N CYS A 179 4.74 8.04 5.21
CA CYS A 179 4.61 6.99 4.21
C CYS A 179 5.89 6.95 3.37
N VAL A 180 6.57 5.80 3.34
CA VAL A 180 7.73 5.56 2.48
C VAL A 180 7.54 4.22 1.80
N VAL A 181 7.81 4.16 0.50
CA VAL A 181 7.88 2.90 -0.23
C VAL A 181 9.22 2.79 -0.95
N LEU A 182 9.89 1.65 -0.76
CA LEU A 182 11.09 1.29 -1.51
C LEU A 182 10.84 0.04 -2.32
N GLU A 183 11.37 0.01 -3.54
CA GLU A 183 11.29 -1.13 -4.45
C GLU A 183 12.70 -1.58 -4.85
N LEU A 184 12.90 -2.89 -4.87
CA LEU A 184 14.09 -3.54 -5.42
C LEU A 184 13.75 -4.18 -6.74
N GLY A 185 14.63 -4.02 -7.71
CA GLY A 185 14.49 -4.66 -9.01
C GLY A 185 13.39 -4.06 -9.88
N GLY A 186 13.23 -2.73 -9.85
CA GLY A 186 12.43 -1.96 -10.82
C GLY A 186 12.93 -2.14 -12.27
N ASP A 187 12.80 -1.12 -13.11
CA ASP A 187 13.05 -1.22 -14.57
C ASP A 187 14.43 -1.79 -14.98
N ASP A 188 15.45 -1.68 -14.12
CA ASP A 188 16.84 -2.10 -14.38
C ASP A 188 17.29 -3.33 -13.54
N GLY A 189 16.36 -4.02 -12.86
CA GLY A 189 16.71 -5.11 -11.95
C GLY A 189 17.30 -6.33 -12.66
N ALA A 190 18.48 -6.80 -12.21
CA ALA A 190 19.02 -8.10 -12.57
C ALA A 190 17.90 -9.17 -12.56
N ALA A 191 17.81 -9.96 -13.63
CA ALA A 191 16.74 -10.94 -13.79
C ALA A 191 16.66 -11.84 -12.54
N GLY A 192 15.52 -11.78 -11.84
CA GLY A 192 15.23 -12.65 -10.69
C GLY A 192 15.51 -12.08 -9.29
N THR A 193 15.64 -10.76 -9.12
CA THR A 193 15.62 -10.14 -7.79
C THR A 193 14.54 -9.05 -7.71
N ARG A 194 13.60 -9.18 -6.78
CA ARG A 194 12.46 -8.26 -6.58
C ARG A 194 12.19 -8.05 -5.10
N GLY A 195 11.76 -6.85 -4.73
CA GLY A 195 11.47 -6.54 -3.34
C GLY A 195 10.58 -5.32 -3.18
N MET A 196 9.82 -5.27 -2.10
CA MET A 196 9.02 -4.11 -1.73
C MET A 196 9.04 -3.91 -0.21
N VAL A 197 9.28 -2.67 0.21
CA VAL A 197 9.19 -2.21 1.60
C VAL A 197 8.16 -1.10 1.66
N VAL A 198 7.18 -1.22 2.56
CA VAL A 198 6.19 -0.18 2.86
C VAL A 198 6.32 0.20 4.34
N CYS A 199 6.68 1.45 4.60
CA CYS A 199 6.59 2.06 5.92
C CYS A 199 5.40 3.00 5.95
N LEU A 200 4.45 2.75 6.85
CA LEU A 200 3.23 3.53 7.01
C LEU A 200 2.95 3.78 8.50
N GLY A 201 3.16 5.03 8.92
CA GLY A 201 2.97 5.46 10.30
C GLY A 201 3.87 4.70 11.27
N ARG A 202 3.24 3.91 12.15
CA ARG A 202 3.90 3.10 13.20
C ARG A 202 4.22 1.67 12.76
N ARG A 203 4.08 1.34 11.48
CA ARG A 203 4.39 0.01 10.94
C ARG A 203 5.30 0.10 9.73
N CYS A 204 6.21 -0.86 9.61
CA CYS A 204 7.01 -1.05 8.41
C CYS A 204 7.08 -2.55 8.09
N GLN A 205 6.77 -2.91 6.85
CA GLN A 205 6.83 -4.29 6.37
C GLN A 205 7.64 -4.34 5.09
N GLY A 206 8.40 -5.41 4.91
CA GLY A 206 9.13 -5.65 3.68
C GLY A 206 9.19 -7.12 3.33
N VAL A 207 9.21 -7.40 2.04
CA VAL A 207 9.51 -8.72 1.46
C VAL A 207 10.50 -8.57 0.32
N VAL A 208 11.36 -9.56 0.14
CA VAL A 208 12.34 -9.61 -0.94
C VAL A 208 12.57 -11.05 -1.38
N ARG A 209 12.72 -11.23 -2.70
CA ARG A 209 13.09 -12.50 -3.33
C ARG A 209 14.30 -12.28 -4.24
N ALA A 210 15.24 -13.21 -4.18
CA ALA A 210 16.40 -13.29 -5.08
C ALA A 210 16.56 -14.75 -5.54
N GLY A 211 16.02 -15.08 -6.70
CA GLY A 211 15.93 -16.45 -7.19
C GLY A 211 15.14 -17.33 -6.22
N ALA A 212 15.81 -18.28 -5.57
CA ALA A 212 15.21 -19.20 -4.59
C ALA A 212 15.17 -18.62 -3.16
N GLU A 213 15.97 -17.59 -2.87
CA GLU A 213 16.03 -16.98 -1.55
C GLU A 213 14.87 -16.02 -1.34
N PHE A 214 14.32 -16.02 -0.12
CA PHE A 214 13.23 -15.15 0.29
C PHE A 214 13.50 -14.61 1.70
N ALA A 215 13.20 -13.34 1.93
CA ALA A 215 13.24 -12.75 3.26
C ALA A 215 12.07 -11.81 3.48
N LEU A 216 11.70 -11.64 4.75
CA LEU A 216 10.70 -10.67 5.18
C LEU A 216 11.10 -10.03 6.51
N GLU A 217 10.57 -8.84 6.74
CA GLU A 217 10.62 -8.16 8.03
C GLU A 217 9.29 -7.47 8.33
N GLN A 218 8.88 -7.52 9.61
CA GLN A 218 7.79 -6.69 10.16
C GLN A 218 8.30 -5.91 11.36
N TRP A 219 8.06 -4.61 11.36
CA TRP A 219 8.47 -3.67 12.39
C TRP A 219 7.26 -2.88 12.91
N VAL A 220 7.29 -2.59 14.21
CA VAL A 220 6.28 -1.76 14.88
C VAL A 220 6.95 -0.70 15.74
N TRP A 221 6.38 0.49 15.78
CA TRP A 221 6.75 1.53 16.74
C TRP A 221 5.98 1.37 18.06
N ALA A 222 6.71 1.41 19.18
CA ALA A 222 6.14 1.45 20.53
C ALA A 222 6.60 2.73 21.27
N GLU A 223 5.69 3.38 22.00
CA GLU A 223 5.95 4.68 22.67
C GLU A 223 7.17 4.67 23.61
N GLN A 224 7.40 3.55 24.29
CA GLN A 224 8.40 3.43 25.35
C GLN A 224 9.72 2.80 24.86
N GLY A 225 9.77 2.31 23.62
CA GLY A 225 10.90 1.54 23.10
C GLY A 225 11.29 1.85 21.66
N GLY A 226 10.55 2.72 20.98
CA GLY A 226 10.77 3.06 19.59
C GLY A 226 10.45 1.91 18.63
N TRP A 227 11.16 1.87 17.50
CA TRP A 227 10.99 0.83 16.49
C TRP A 227 11.53 -0.51 17.01
N ARG A 228 10.71 -1.56 16.92
CA ARG A 228 11.07 -2.93 17.24
C ARG A 228 10.70 -3.84 16.08
N ARG A 229 11.62 -4.72 15.69
CA ARG A 229 11.35 -5.80 14.75
C ARG A 229 10.56 -6.90 15.45
N GLU A 230 9.32 -7.12 14.98
CA GLU A 230 8.44 -8.17 15.50
C GLU A 230 8.81 -9.52 14.90
N ASN A 231 8.90 -9.58 13.57
CA ASN A 231 9.13 -10.79 12.81
C ASN A 231 10.26 -10.60 11.80
N ARG A 232 11.08 -11.64 11.62
CA ARG A 232 12.10 -11.73 10.57
C ARG A 232 12.22 -13.15 10.06
N LEU A 233 12.34 -13.29 8.74
CA LEU A 233 12.74 -14.53 8.06
C LEU A 233 13.82 -14.20 7.03
N GLY A 234 14.78 -15.10 6.87
CA GLY A 234 15.77 -15.03 5.79
C GLY A 234 16.90 -14.03 6.03
N GLU A 235 17.91 -14.11 5.15
CA GLU A 235 19.17 -13.37 5.28
C GLU A 235 19.32 -12.23 4.28
N LEU A 236 18.48 -12.16 3.25
CA LEU A 236 18.48 -11.02 2.32
C LEU A 236 18.16 -9.73 3.08
N TRP A 237 18.93 -8.68 2.79
CA TRP A 237 18.76 -7.40 3.45
C TRP A 237 17.54 -6.63 2.92
N LEU A 238 16.77 -6.04 3.85
CA LEU A 238 15.68 -5.12 3.56
C LEU A 238 15.96 -3.74 4.18
N PRO A 239 15.69 -2.63 3.48
CA PRO A 239 15.92 -1.28 3.97
C PRO A 239 14.78 -0.80 4.89
N CYS A 240 14.26 -1.65 5.78
CA CYS A 240 13.15 -1.30 6.66
C CYS A 240 13.53 -0.17 7.62
N ALA A 241 14.73 -0.25 8.23
CA ALA A 241 15.24 0.78 9.13
C ALA A 241 15.44 2.12 8.42
N GLU A 242 16.02 2.08 7.22
CA GLU A 242 16.22 3.26 6.39
C GLU A 242 14.89 3.90 5.99
N ALA A 243 13.83 3.11 5.77
CA ALA A 243 12.50 3.62 5.47
C ALA A 243 11.90 4.46 6.61
N PHE A 244 12.06 4.02 7.87
CA PHE A 244 11.47 4.68 9.03
C PHE A 244 12.38 5.66 9.78
N GLU A 245 13.71 5.56 9.64
CA GLU A 245 14.69 6.48 10.24
C GLU A 245 15.23 7.53 9.25
N GLY A 246 15.11 7.27 7.94
CA GLY A 246 15.76 8.06 6.89
C GLY A 246 15.24 9.50 6.77
N ASN A 247 15.96 10.46 7.35
CA ASN A 247 15.63 11.89 7.26
C ASN A 247 16.01 12.53 5.90
N ALA A 248 16.75 11.83 5.04
CA ALA A 248 17.27 12.33 3.77
C ALA A 248 16.84 11.48 2.55
N LEU A 249 15.74 10.73 2.66
CA LEU A 249 15.20 10.01 1.51
C LEU A 249 14.60 11.01 0.50
N GLU A 250 14.81 10.74 -0.78
CA GLU A 250 14.23 11.48 -1.90
C GLU A 250 13.66 10.50 -2.93
N ILE A 251 12.56 10.88 -3.59
CA ILE A 251 11.94 10.04 -4.64
C ILE A 251 12.95 9.86 -5.78
N GLY A 252 13.17 8.62 -6.21
CA GLY A 252 14.18 8.23 -7.18
C GLY A 252 15.57 8.00 -6.59
N GLY A 253 15.81 8.40 -5.33
CA GLY A 253 17.03 8.10 -4.61
C GLY A 253 17.18 6.61 -4.32
N LYS A 254 18.42 6.16 -4.11
CA LYS A 254 18.74 4.75 -3.85
C LYS A 254 19.29 4.53 -2.45
N VAL A 255 18.93 3.39 -1.85
CA VAL A 255 19.50 2.86 -0.61
C VAL A 255 20.14 1.52 -0.96
N GLU A 256 21.45 1.41 -0.76
CA GLU A 256 22.24 0.27 -1.24
C GLU A 256 23.02 -0.41 -0.11
N ARG A 257 22.96 -1.74 -0.06
CA ARG A 257 23.77 -2.60 0.82
C ARG A 257 23.83 -4.00 0.22
N ASP A 258 24.97 -4.68 0.38
CA ASP A 258 25.18 -6.07 -0.05
C ASP A 258 24.84 -6.32 -1.53
N GLY A 259 25.05 -5.32 -2.40
CA GLY A 259 24.75 -5.40 -3.83
C GLY A 259 23.25 -5.28 -4.18
N LEU A 260 22.38 -5.07 -3.19
CA LEU A 260 20.96 -4.79 -3.39
C LEU A 260 20.75 -3.27 -3.39
N ALA A 261 20.27 -2.73 -4.50
CA ALA A 261 19.99 -1.30 -4.66
C ALA A 261 18.48 -1.04 -4.70
N TRP A 262 17.94 -0.52 -3.61
CA TRP A 262 16.53 -0.22 -3.45
C TRP A 262 16.24 1.22 -3.83
N THR A 263 15.24 1.44 -4.67
CA THR A 263 14.82 2.79 -5.11
C THR A 263 13.67 3.26 -4.24
N VAL A 264 13.75 4.49 -3.74
CA VAL A 264 12.63 5.16 -3.08
C VAL A 264 11.62 5.58 -4.15
N VAL A 265 10.43 4.98 -4.15
CA VAL A 265 9.41 5.21 -5.19
C VAL A 265 8.22 6.01 -4.69
N GLU A 266 8.07 6.15 -3.37
CA GLU A 266 7.00 6.94 -2.77
C GLU A 266 7.47 7.55 -1.46
N LEU A 267 7.21 8.84 -1.28
CA LEU A 267 7.44 9.58 -0.03
C LEU A 267 6.24 10.47 0.25
N GLY A 268 5.77 10.47 1.49
CA GLY A 268 4.70 11.36 1.92
C GLY A 268 4.57 11.47 3.42
N GLU A 269 3.93 12.54 3.87
CA GLU A 269 3.50 12.73 5.26
C GLU A 269 2.01 13.05 5.27
N ARG A 270 1.22 12.27 5.99
CA ARG A 270 -0.23 12.46 6.08
C ARG A 270 -0.61 13.11 7.40
N ALA A 271 -1.29 14.25 7.34
CA ALA A 271 -1.92 14.84 8.52
C ALA A 271 -2.96 13.88 9.10
N LEU A 272 -2.91 13.66 10.42
CA LEU A 272 -3.94 12.94 11.14
C LEU A 272 -5.26 13.68 10.93
N SER A 273 -6.29 12.98 10.44
CA SER A 273 -7.62 13.57 10.34
C SER A 273 -8.17 13.74 11.76
N VAL A 274 -8.14 14.96 12.27
CA VAL A 274 -8.95 15.32 13.42
C VAL A 274 -10.40 15.27 12.94
N LYS A 275 -11.20 14.33 13.47
CA LYS A 275 -12.64 14.31 13.22
C LYS A 275 -13.21 15.67 13.65
N GLY A 276 -13.59 16.48 12.65
CA GLY A 276 -14.26 17.77 12.85
C GLY A 276 -13.52 18.98 12.31
N ALA A 277 -13.28 19.05 10.99
CA ALA A 277 -13.22 20.32 10.28
C ALA A 277 -13.39 20.12 8.77
N THR A 278 -14.49 20.62 8.23
CA THR A 278 -14.73 20.79 6.81
C THR A 278 -13.74 21.81 6.25
N ARG A 279 -12.80 21.38 5.38
CA ARG A 279 -12.38 22.13 4.17
C ARG A 279 -11.29 21.39 3.39
N GLY A 280 -11.48 21.37 2.07
CA GLY A 280 -10.58 20.74 1.11
C GLY A 280 -9.19 21.39 1.10
N THR A 281 -8.19 20.55 0.88
CA THR A 281 -6.85 20.97 0.48
C THR A 281 -6.49 20.18 -0.78
N LYS A 282 -6.12 20.92 -1.82
CA LYS A 282 -5.73 20.42 -3.14
C LYS A 282 -4.31 19.85 -3.02
N VAL A 283 -4.12 18.58 -3.36
CA VAL A 283 -2.81 17.95 -3.49
C VAL A 283 -2.43 17.99 -4.97
N GLU A 284 -1.33 18.66 -5.30
CA GLU A 284 -0.76 18.67 -6.66
C GLU A 284 0.22 17.51 -6.79
N ASN A 285 -0.10 16.54 -7.66
CA ASN A 285 0.81 15.48 -8.09
C ASN A 285 1.31 15.79 -9.52
N ASN A 286 2.62 15.67 -9.75
CA ASN A 286 3.27 16.00 -11.02
C ASN A 286 3.49 14.72 -11.85
N GLU A 287 2.60 14.42 -12.81
CA GLU A 287 2.57 13.16 -13.60
C GLU A 287 3.23 13.25 -14.99
N THR A 288 4.04 14.29 -15.24
CA THR A 288 4.60 14.54 -16.58
C THR A 288 5.57 13.45 -17.06
N GLY A 289 6.15 12.67 -16.15
CA GLY A 289 7.14 11.63 -16.47
C GLY A 289 6.58 10.31 -17.01
N CYS A 290 5.26 10.08 -16.99
CA CYS A 290 4.67 8.79 -17.38
C CYS A 290 4.58 8.62 -18.90
N ARG A 291 4.33 9.70 -19.64
CA ARG A 291 4.09 9.68 -21.09
C ARG A 291 5.33 9.35 -21.91
N ASP A 292 6.43 10.04 -21.65
CA ASP A 292 7.65 9.91 -22.45
C ASP A 292 8.26 8.50 -22.28
N ARG A 293 8.05 7.88 -21.11
CA ARG A 293 8.47 6.50 -20.80
C ARG A 293 7.69 5.42 -21.56
N LEU A 294 6.46 5.69 -22.03
CA LEU A 294 5.67 4.72 -22.79
C LEU A 294 6.02 4.72 -24.28
N LEU A 295 6.35 5.89 -24.84
CA LEU A 295 6.87 6.03 -26.21
C LEU A 295 8.27 5.42 -26.34
N GLU A 296 9.16 5.66 -25.36
CA GLU A 296 10.51 5.06 -25.35
C GLU A 296 10.49 3.52 -25.25
N ARG A 297 9.44 2.95 -24.64
CA ARG A 297 9.26 1.49 -24.51
C ARG A 297 8.53 0.84 -25.70
N GLY A 298 8.10 1.62 -26.69
CA GLY A 298 7.35 1.12 -27.85
C GLY A 298 6.00 0.47 -27.51
N LEU A 299 5.47 0.75 -26.30
CA LEU A 299 4.20 0.22 -25.82
C LEU A 299 2.99 0.97 -26.43
N ILE A 300 3.25 2.16 -26.96
CA ILE A 300 2.35 2.95 -27.81
C ILE A 300 3.18 3.59 -28.93
N GLN A 301 2.61 3.75 -30.12
CA GLN A 301 3.21 4.51 -31.22
C GLN A 301 2.72 5.96 -31.22
N GLU A 302 3.48 6.87 -31.83
CA GLU A 302 3.12 8.29 -31.92
C GLU A 302 1.75 8.50 -32.61
N THR A 303 1.36 7.57 -33.49
CA THR A 303 0.07 7.51 -34.18
C THR A 303 -1.10 7.01 -33.34
N ASP A 304 -0.83 6.36 -32.20
CA ASP A 304 -1.87 5.86 -31.28
C ASP A 304 -2.45 6.98 -30.41
N VAL A 305 -1.82 8.16 -30.44
CA VAL A 305 -2.25 9.36 -29.72
C VAL A 305 -3.18 10.18 -30.61
N GLY A 306 -4.48 10.18 -30.32
CA GLY A 306 -5.46 11.02 -31.02
C GLY A 306 -5.16 12.52 -30.85
N PRO A 307 -5.59 13.40 -31.79
CA PRO A 307 -5.41 14.83 -31.66
C PRO A 307 -6.13 15.35 -30.40
N LEU A 308 -5.40 16.04 -29.53
CA LEU A 308 -5.96 16.70 -28.35
C LEU A 308 -6.93 17.80 -28.80
N ALA A 309 -8.23 17.53 -28.78
CA ALA A 309 -9.24 18.55 -28.96
C ALA A 309 -9.39 19.32 -27.63
N LEU A 310 -8.88 20.55 -27.58
CA LEU A 310 -9.02 21.41 -26.41
C LEU A 310 -10.35 22.16 -26.49
N LYS A 311 -11.16 22.08 -25.43
CA LYS A 311 -12.31 22.97 -25.28
C LYS A 311 -11.83 24.27 -24.63
N LEU A 312 -11.93 25.36 -25.37
CA LEU A 312 -11.67 26.70 -24.86
C LEU A 312 -12.92 27.19 -24.14
N ILE A 313 -12.83 27.46 -22.83
CA ILE A 313 -13.89 28.11 -22.07
C ILE A 313 -13.39 29.49 -21.67
N LEU A 314 -14.05 30.52 -22.21
CA LEU A 314 -13.78 31.92 -21.91
C LEU A 314 -14.71 32.37 -20.78
N HIS A 315 -14.16 32.73 -19.63
CA HIS A 315 -14.92 33.36 -18.56
C HIS A 315 -14.54 34.85 -18.50
N VAL A 316 -15.55 35.71 -18.62
CA VAL A 316 -15.39 37.17 -18.52
C VAL A 316 -16.11 37.64 -17.25
N PRO A 317 -15.43 37.69 -16.10
CA PRO A 317 -15.97 38.27 -14.89
C PRO A 317 -16.01 39.81 -14.96
N VAL A 318 -16.86 40.40 -14.12
CA VAL A 318 -17.30 41.81 -14.17
C VAL A 318 -16.16 42.82 -13.90
N ASP A 319 -15.06 42.34 -13.32
CA ASP A 319 -13.83 43.05 -13.00
C ASP A 319 -12.80 43.08 -14.15
N GLY A 320 -13.14 42.51 -15.31
CA GLY A 320 -12.39 42.69 -16.56
C GLY A 320 -11.14 41.82 -16.71
N ALA A 321 -10.89 40.89 -15.79
CA ALA A 321 -9.82 39.91 -15.92
C ALA A 321 -10.30 38.72 -16.76
N LEU A 322 -9.78 38.58 -17.98
CA LEU A 322 -10.06 37.44 -18.86
C LEU A 322 -9.43 36.16 -18.30
N GLU A 323 -10.26 35.19 -17.91
CA GLU A 323 -9.79 33.88 -17.47
C GLU A 323 -9.96 32.86 -18.59
N LEU A 324 -8.83 32.28 -19.03
CA LEU A 324 -8.76 31.33 -20.13
C LEU A 324 -8.56 29.92 -19.55
N LYS A 325 -9.57 29.06 -19.66
CA LYS A 325 -9.46 27.67 -19.21
C LYS A 325 -9.41 26.73 -20.41
N LEU A 326 -8.35 25.93 -20.49
CA LEU A 326 -8.18 24.86 -21.47
C LEU A 326 -8.52 23.53 -20.80
N GLU A 327 -9.55 22.85 -21.29
CA GLU A 327 -9.94 21.51 -20.84
C GLU A 327 -9.68 20.50 -21.97
N PRO A 328 -9.01 19.36 -21.70
CA PRO A 328 -8.94 18.26 -22.67
C PRO A 328 -10.35 17.71 -22.93
N ARG A 329 -10.72 17.52 -24.21
CA ARG A 329 -11.81 16.60 -24.54
C ARG A 329 -11.22 15.21 -24.70
N ASP A 330 -11.64 14.31 -23.82
CA ASP A 330 -11.26 12.90 -23.85
C ASP A 330 -11.79 12.22 -25.10
N THR A 331 -10.90 11.91 -26.03
CA THR A 331 -11.06 10.77 -26.93
C THR A 331 -9.97 9.80 -26.53
N GLY A 332 -10.36 8.70 -25.88
CA GLY A 332 -9.44 7.75 -25.26
C GLY A 332 -8.39 7.21 -26.24
N LEU A 333 -7.24 6.83 -25.69
CA LEU A 333 -6.21 6.05 -26.39
C LEU A 333 -6.79 4.67 -26.72
N LYS A 334 -6.81 4.30 -28.00
CA LYS A 334 -7.22 2.97 -28.45
C LYS A 334 -6.00 2.08 -28.59
N LEU A 335 -5.95 1.01 -27.82
CA LEU A 335 -4.98 -0.07 -28.01
C LEU A 335 -5.34 -0.89 -29.25
N ALA A 336 -4.34 -1.49 -29.90
CA ALA A 336 -4.53 -2.33 -31.10
C ALA A 336 -5.45 -3.56 -30.87
N SER A 337 -5.75 -3.91 -29.61
CA SER A 337 -6.69 -4.96 -29.21
C SER A 337 -8.17 -4.54 -29.23
N GLY A 338 -8.49 -3.26 -29.44
CA GLY A 338 -9.86 -2.76 -29.47
C GLY A 338 -10.52 -2.58 -28.09
N GLU A 339 -9.77 -2.77 -27.00
CA GLU A 339 -10.23 -2.50 -25.64
C GLU A 339 -9.91 -1.05 -25.25
N GLU A 340 -10.94 -0.28 -24.84
CA GLU A 340 -10.79 1.08 -24.33
C GLU A 340 -10.39 1.05 -22.84
N PHE A 341 -9.15 1.45 -22.54
CA PHE A 341 -8.64 1.63 -21.19
C PHE A 341 -8.84 3.10 -20.76
N PRO A 342 -9.68 3.42 -19.76
CA PRO A 342 -9.84 4.80 -19.33
C PRO A 342 -8.76 5.16 -18.32
N TRP A 343 -7.62 5.67 -18.79
CA TRP A 343 -6.75 6.49 -17.94
C TRP A 343 -7.40 7.87 -17.80
N LYS A 344 -7.74 8.27 -16.57
CA LYS A 344 -8.09 9.66 -16.26
C LYS A 344 -6.81 10.48 -16.21
N LEU A 345 -6.64 11.41 -17.14
CA LEU A 345 -5.56 12.39 -17.13
C LEU A 345 -6.06 13.66 -16.43
N GLU A 346 -5.90 13.76 -15.11
CA GLU A 346 -6.17 15.02 -14.40
C GLU A 346 -4.94 15.94 -14.46
N ARG A 347 -4.88 16.80 -15.48
CA ARG A 347 -3.97 17.95 -15.47
C ARG A 347 -4.67 19.17 -14.91
N THR A 348 -4.28 19.62 -13.72
CA THR A 348 -4.38 21.06 -13.39
C THR A 348 -2.99 21.66 -13.38
N SER A 349 -2.69 22.46 -14.39
CA SER A 349 -1.52 23.33 -14.42
C SER A 349 -1.99 24.78 -14.42
N THR A 350 -1.69 25.52 -13.35
CA THR A 350 -1.71 26.99 -13.38
C THR A 350 -0.49 27.46 -14.15
N LEU A 351 -0.70 27.90 -15.39
CA LEU A 351 0.31 28.59 -16.17
C LEU A 351 0.55 29.98 -15.55
N GLN A 352 1.66 30.14 -14.84
CA GLN A 352 2.17 31.47 -14.52
C GLN A 352 2.74 32.10 -15.80
N SER A 353 2.08 33.18 -16.22
CA SER A 353 2.53 34.24 -17.13
C SER A 353 3.42 33.85 -18.32
N PHE A 354 2.87 33.90 -19.53
CA PHE A 354 3.68 34.09 -20.74
C PHE A 354 4.19 35.55 -20.78
N PRO A 355 5.44 35.81 -21.20
CA PRO A 355 5.81 37.14 -21.66
C PRO A 355 4.99 37.49 -22.91
N ALA A 356 4.56 38.74 -23.01
CA ALA A 356 3.72 39.25 -24.10
C ALA A 356 4.33 38.90 -25.46
N LEU A 357 3.54 38.25 -26.32
CA LEU A 357 3.85 38.10 -27.74
C LEU A 357 3.56 39.43 -28.43
N ASP A 358 4.60 40.00 -29.04
CA ASP A 358 4.56 41.17 -29.92
C ASP A 358 3.76 40.84 -31.19
N GLU A 359 2.77 41.67 -31.53
CA GLU A 359 1.80 41.48 -32.63
C GLU A 359 2.40 41.65 -34.04
N THR A 360 3.69 41.40 -34.24
CA THR A 360 4.36 41.66 -35.52
C THR A 360 4.65 40.42 -36.37
N ASN A 361 4.22 39.22 -35.96
CA ASN A 361 4.33 38.03 -36.83
C ASN A 361 3.09 37.13 -36.71
N LEU A 362 2.09 37.40 -37.56
CA LEU A 362 1.02 36.45 -37.93
C LEU A 362 1.44 35.65 -39.17
#